data_AF-A0A3P9LZ86-F1
#
_entry.id   AF-A0A3P9LZ86-F1
#
_cell.length_a   1.000
_cell.length_b   1.000
_cell.length_c   1.000
_cell.angle_alpha   90.00
_cell.angle_beta   90.00
_cell.angle_gamma   90.00
#
_symmetry.space_group_name_H-M   'P 1'
#
loop_
_entity.id
_entity.type
_entity.pdbx_description
1 polymer ?
#
loop_
_entity_poly.entity_id
_entity_poly.type
_entity_poly.pdbx_seq_one_letter_code
_entity_poly.pdbx_strand_id
1 'polypeptide(L)'
;MSKGDAPQDQSLTKAVEGRRYAEAARKARIFNTRLRVMGLDLDALNQQVKDKQQQENMEKLQSNTLMDVHPKNCIVDVNVSLKIFVQSKTTKEFSITVYTCATDMLEKQELLHQNQEQLHQAAMEEERRKAARIALHSFNQAQSLKEQHRREETENLAEMWHTMTSDMLTECADAGERDVGGGKPPQILPDRWKGIRPEQLRSFQRDREQQCQQKQVQEPILQIQEYLNKKLYTNKPTKDYFYQFNTSSR
;
A
#
# COMPACT_ATOMS: atom_id res chain seq x y z
N MET A 1 -50.88 13.72 11.10
CA MET A 1 -50.14 13.22 12.28
C MET A 1 -48.64 13.34 11.98
N SER A 2 -48.05 14.50 12.26
CA SER A 2 -46.59 14.65 12.22
C SER A 2 -46.01 14.00 13.46
N LYS A 3 -45.17 12.98 13.29
CA LYS A 3 -44.34 12.48 14.38
C LYS A 3 -43.37 13.61 14.74
N GLY A 4 -43.53 14.18 15.92
CA GLY A 4 -42.61 15.17 16.45
C GLY A 4 -41.28 14.48 16.76
N ASP A 5 -40.21 14.91 16.09
CA ASP A 5 -38.87 14.50 16.45
C ASP A 5 -38.54 15.07 17.84
N ALA A 6 -38.29 14.15 18.78
CA ALA A 6 -37.86 14.48 20.13
C ALA A 6 -36.55 15.29 20.07
N PRO A 7 -36.31 16.24 20.98
CA PRO A 7 -35.08 17.02 20.99
C PRO A 7 -33.91 16.05 21.18
N GLN A 8 -33.08 15.93 20.14
CA GLN A 8 -31.91 15.07 20.11
C GLN A 8 -31.00 15.46 21.29
N ASP A 9 -30.87 14.57 22.27
CA ASP A 9 -30.08 14.79 23.46
C ASP A 9 -28.61 15.02 23.05
N GLN A 10 -28.15 16.28 23.13
CA GLN A 10 -26.83 16.71 22.65
C GLN A 10 -25.67 15.96 23.34
N SER A 11 -25.95 15.35 24.50
CA SER A 11 -25.02 14.47 25.20
C SER A 11 -24.81 13.15 24.46
N LEU A 12 -25.90 12.54 23.96
CA LEU A 12 -25.86 11.27 23.25
C LEU A 12 -25.18 11.42 21.88
N THR A 13 -25.40 12.53 21.18
CA THR A 13 -24.72 12.80 19.91
C THR A 13 -23.21 12.95 20.09
N LYS A 14 -22.78 13.72 21.09
CA LYS A 14 -21.35 13.87 21.44
C LYS A 14 -20.72 12.54 21.86
N ALA A 15 -21.43 11.70 22.60
CA ALA A 15 -20.95 10.37 22.99
C ALA A 15 -20.76 9.44 21.78
N VAL A 16 -21.68 9.49 20.81
CA VAL A 16 -21.60 8.72 19.56
C VAL A 16 -20.46 9.22 18.67
N GLU A 17 -20.30 10.53 18.53
CA GLU A 17 -19.20 11.13 17.77
C GLU A 17 -17.84 10.80 18.39
N GLY A 18 -17.73 10.84 19.72
CA GLY A 18 -16.53 10.42 20.44
C GLY A 18 -16.15 8.96 20.17
N ARG A 19 -17.14 8.04 20.16
CA ARG A 19 -16.91 6.63 19.79
C ARG A 19 -16.45 6.48 18.35
N ARG A 20 -17.05 7.23 17.41
CA ARG A 20 -16.67 7.21 15.99
C ARG A 20 -15.24 7.71 15.80
N TYR A 21 -14.86 8.80 16.46
CA TYR A 21 -13.50 9.33 16.42
C TYR A 21 -12.49 8.34 16.99
N ALA A 22 -12.78 7.74 18.15
CA ALA A 22 -11.91 6.73 18.76
C ALA A 22 -11.76 5.48 17.88
N GLU A 23 -12.84 5.01 17.25
CA GLU A 23 -12.77 3.91 16.28
C GLU A 23 -11.99 4.27 15.02
N ALA A 24 -12.15 5.49 14.48
CA ALA A 24 -11.39 5.94 13.33
C ALA A 24 -9.88 5.97 13.64
N ALA A 25 -9.50 6.52 14.79
CA ALA A 25 -8.12 6.50 15.29
C ALA A 25 -7.60 5.08 15.56
N ARG A 26 -8.48 4.15 15.96
CA ARG A 26 -8.13 2.72 16.10
C ARG A 26 -7.90 2.06 14.75
N LYS A 27 -8.82 2.25 13.79
CA LYS A 27 -8.74 1.68 12.44
C LYS A 27 -7.51 2.17 11.70
N ALA A 28 -7.18 3.46 11.78
CA ALA A 28 -5.97 4.02 11.20
C ALA A 28 -4.69 3.31 11.68
N ARG A 29 -4.64 2.86 12.94
CA ARG A 29 -3.51 2.11 13.50
C ARG A 29 -3.51 0.62 13.11
N ILE A 30 -4.68 -0.02 13.10
CA ILE A 30 -4.81 -1.45 12.82
C ILE A 30 -4.52 -1.77 11.34
N PHE A 31 -5.02 -0.93 10.43
CA PHE A 31 -4.89 -1.15 8.99
C PHE A 31 -3.56 -0.67 8.40
N ASN A 32 -2.81 0.17 9.11
CA ASN A 32 -1.46 0.56 8.69
C ASN A 32 -0.45 -0.52 9.08
N THR A 33 0.03 -1.29 8.10
CA THR A 33 0.96 -2.40 8.30
C THR A 33 2.30 -1.95 8.90
N ARG A 34 2.81 -0.77 8.56
CA ARG A 34 4.08 -0.23 9.09
C ARG A 34 3.97 0.17 10.55
N LEU A 35 2.90 0.86 10.94
CA LEU A 35 2.64 1.21 12.34
C LEU A 35 2.37 -0.02 13.20
N ARG A 36 1.71 -1.05 12.65
CA ARG A 36 1.43 -2.32 13.35
C ARG A 36 2.69 -3.12 13.65
N VAL A 37 3.68 -3.11 12.75
CA VAL A 37 4.91 -3.91 12.88
C VAL A 37 5.98 -3.16 13.67
N MET A 38 6.18 -1.86 13.42
CA MET A 38 7.27 -1.11 14.04
C MET A 38 6.85 -0.29 15.27
N GLY A 39 5.56 0.07 15.41
CA GLY A 39 5.04 0.74 16.60
C GLY A 39 5.66 2.11 16.92
N LEU A 40 6.26 2.79 15.94
CA LEU A 40 6.95 4.06 16.14
C LEU A 40 6.04 5.26 15.83
N ASP A 41 5.95 6.20 16.78
CA ASP A 41 5.32 7.51 16.59
C ASP A 41 6.37 8.49 16.06
N LEU A 42 6.38 8.65 14.74
CA LEU A 42 7.34 9.51 14.04
C LEU A 42 7.16 10.98 14.41
N ASP A 43 5.91 11.41 14.64
CA ASP A 43 5.58 12.81 14.92
C ASP A 43 6.04 13.19 16.32
N ALA A 44 5.78 12.34 17.32
CA ALA A 44 6.26 12.53 18.68
C ALA A 44 7.80 12.52 18.75
N LEU A 45 8.46 11.63 18.00
CA LEU A 45 9.93 11.56 17.97
C LEU A 45 10.54 12.80 17.31
N ASN A 46 9.94 13.28 16.22
CA ASN A 46 10.36 14.52 15.58
C ASN A 46 10.17 15.74 16.49
N GLN A 47 9.10 15.76 17.29
CA GLN A 47 8.87 16.79 18.31
C GLN A 47 9.99 16.76 19.36
N GLN A 48 10.31 15.58 19.90
CA GLN A 48 11.40 15.43 20.88
C GLN A 48 12.76 15.86 20.33
N VAL A 49 13.06 15.55 19.07
CA VAL A 49 14.30 16.00 18.42
C VAL A 49 14.34 17.53 18.33
N LYS A 50 13.22 18.15 17.96
CA LYS A 50 13.10 19.62 17.92
C LYS A 50 13.27 20.23 19.31
N ASP A 51 12.59 19.69 20.31
CA ASP A 51 12.66 20.17 21.70
C ASP A 51 14.08 20.06 22.24
N LYS A 52 14.74 18.92 21.99
CA LYS A 52 16.14 18.70 22.35
C LYS A 52 17.07 19.68 21.64
N GLN A 53 16.84 19.95 20.36
CA GLN A 53 17.66 20.89 19.60
C GLN A 53 17.44 22.34 20.06
N GLN A 54 16.21 22.70 20.43
CA GLN A 54 15.90 23.98 21.07
C GLN A 54 16.62 24.09 22.42
N GLN A 55 16.60 23.05 23.24
CA GLN A 55 17.30 23.01 24.51
C GLN A 55 18.81 23.15 24.33
N GLU A 56 19.42 22.39 23.40
CA GLU A 56 20.85 22.51 23.09
C GLU A 56 21.22 23.92 22.58
N ASN A 57 20.35 24.56 21.79
CA ASN A 57 20.55 25.92 21.34
C ASN A 57 20.45 26.93 22.48
N MET A 58 19.53 26.73 23.43
CA MET A 58 19.40 27.53 24.64
C MET A 58 20.61 27.35 25.56
N GLU A 59 21.10 26.12 25.73
CA GLU A 59 22.30 25.82 26.51
C GLU A 59 23.56 26.40 25.87
N LYS A 60 23.68 26.35 24.53
CA LYS A 60 24.74 27.03 23.78
C LYS A 60 24.67 28.55 23.98
N LEU A 61 23.48 29.13 23.88
CA LEU A 61 23.28 30.55 24.12
C LEU A 61 23.69 30.93 25.55
N GLN A 62 23.25 30.16 26.55
CA GLN A 62 23.63 30.33 27.95
C GLN A 62 25.14 30.15 28.18
N SER A 63 25.77 29.17 27.52
CA SER A 63 27.22 28.95 27.59
C SER A 63 28.00 30.09 26.95
N ASN A 64 27.51 30.65 25.85
CA ASN A 64 28.10 31.81 25.20
C ASN A 64 27.93 33.07 26.06
N THR A 65 26.75 33.26 26.67
CA THR A 65 26.51 34.36 27.63
C THR A 65 27.39 34.21 28.89
N LEU A 66 27.66 32.98 29.34
CA LEU A 66 28.56 32.69 30.46
C LEU A 66 30.04 32.92 30.09
N MET A 67 30.43 32.69 28.84
CA MET A 67 31.78 32.96 28.32
C MET A 67 32.04 34.47 28.11
N ASP A 68 31.00 35.29 28.02
CA ASP A 68 31.10 36.77 27.90
C ASP A 68 31.22 37.50 29.25
N VAL A 69 31.19 36.81 30.40
CA VAL A 69 31.29 37.44 31.74
C VAL A 69 32.74 37.65 32.20
N HIS A 70 33.72 37.37 31.35
CA HIS A 70 35.05 37.95 31.50
C HIS A 70 35.28 38.98 30.40
N PRO A 71 34.99 40.27 30.65
CA PRO A 71 35.72 41.29 29.93
C PRO A 71 37.19 41.01 30.25
N LYS A 72 37.94 40.54 29.25
CA LYS A 72 39.38 40.68 29.24
C LYS A 72 39.63 42.18 29.32
N ASN A 73 39.72 42.69 30.55
CA ASN A 73 40.50 43.86 30.90
C ASN A 73 41.95 43.53 30.55
N CYS A 74 42.24 43.56 29.26
CA CYS A 74 43.58 43.66 28.71
C CYS A 74 43.67 45.03 28.04
N ILE A 75 43.40 46.09 28.80
CA ILE A 75 44.23 47.29 28.71
C ILE A 75 45.39 47.03 29.68
N VAL A 76 46.23 46.05 29.33
CA VAL A 76 47.60 45.99 29.84
C VAL A 76 48.43 46.77 28.84
N ASP A 77 48.95 47.89 29.32
CA ASP A 77 50.13 48.58 28.82
C ASP A 77 50.09 49.10 27.37
N VAL A 78 49.40 50.23 27.19
CA VAL A 78 49.91 51.29 26.29
C VAL A 78 50.34 52.48 27.14
N ASN A 79 51.26 52.24 28.09
CA ASN A 79 52.02 53.32 28.69
C ASN A 79 53.41 52.88 29.16
N VAL A 80 54.16 52.19 28.28
CA VAL A 80 55.62 52.13 28.39
C VAL A 80 56.21 52.34 27.00
N SER A 81 56.30 53.61 26.58
CA SER A 81 57.42 54.18 25.78
C SER A 81 57.12 55.61 25.29
N LEU A 82 56.47 56.46 26.09
CA LEU A 82 56.49 57.91 25.86
C LEU A 82 57.27 58.65 26.95
N LYS A 83 58.48 58.16 27.25
CA LYS A 83 59.50 58.95 27.96
C LYS A 83 60.92 58.39 27.85
N ILE A 84 61.37 58.04 26.65
CA ILE A 84 62.77 58.25 26.27
C ILE A 84 62.74 58.78 24.84
N PHE A 85 63.64 59.73 24.54
CA PHE A 85 63.83 60.35 23.23
C PHE A 85 63.01 61.62 22.93
N VAL A 86 63.10 62.63 23.81
CA VAL A 86 63.27 63.99 23.28
C VAL A 86 64.77 64.26 23.27
N GLN A 87 65.38 64.08 22.10
CA GLN A 87 66.29 65.02 21.44
C GLN A 87 67.04 64.33 20.28
N SER A 88 66.40 64.27 19.12
CA SER A 88 66.93 64.71 17.81
C SER A 88 66.18 64.01 16.66
N LYS A 89 64.91 64.36 16.43
CA LYS A 89 64.28 64.09 15.13
C LYS A 89 63.79 65.38 14.53
N THR A 90 64.35 65.70 13.38
CA THR A 90 64.07 66.90 12.60
C THR A 90 62.57 66.96 12.27
N THR A 91 62.04 68.16 12.00
CA THR A 91 60.64 68.43 11.61
C THR A 91 60.11 67.55 10.47
N LYS A 92 61.00 66.84 9.75
CA LYS A 92 60.71 65.95 8.63
C LYS A 92 60.37 64.49 9.03
N GLU A 93 60.86 63.99 10.17
CA GLU A 93 60.60 62.60 10.57
C GLU A 93 59.27 62.44 11.30
N PHE A 94 58.81 63.47 12.01
CA PHE A 94 57.48 63.52 12.61
C PHE A 94 56.37 63.59 11.55
N SER A 95 56.59 64.32 10.45
CA SER A 95 55.65 64.34 9.33
C SER A 95 55.53 62.95 8.68
N ILE A 96 56.64 62.23 8.45
CA ILE A 96 56.62 60.91 7.80
C ILE A 96 55.78 59.90 8.60
N THR A 97 55.95 59.81 9.93
CA THR A 97 55.18 58.88 10.77
C THR A 97 53.68 59.19 10.81
N VAL A 98 53.32 60.48 10.76
CA VAL A 98 51.91 60.90 10.69
C VAL A 98 51.31 60.55 9.33
N TYR A 99 52.07 60.72 8.24
CA TYR A 99 51.65 60.33 6.89
C TYR A 99 51.48 58.81 6.75
N THR A 100 52.40 57.99 7.28
CA THR A 100 52.28 56.52 7.24
C THR A 100 51.11 56.00 8.08
N CYS A 101 50.87 56.61 9.24
CA CYS A 101 49.70 56.27 10.07
C CYS A 101 48.38 56.63 9.36
N ALA A 102 48.34 57.76 8.66
CA ALA A 102 47.16 58.18 7.89
C ALA A 102 46.89 57.28 6.68
N THR A 103 47.93 56.80 5.98
CA THR A 103 47.78 55.84 4.87
C THR A 103 47.31 54.48 5.39
N ASP A 104 47.87 53.98 6.50
CA ASP A 104 47.45 52.71 7.12
C ASP A 104 45.97 52.74 7.57
N MET A 105 45.49 53.91 8.04
CA MET A 105 44.08 54.09 8.43
C MET A 105 43.14 54.07 7.23
N LEU A 106 43.54 54.67 6.10
CA LEU A 106 42.78 54.65 4.85
C LEU A 106 42.72 53.25 4.24
N GLU A 107 43.84 52.51 4.22
CA GLU A 107 43.88 51.12 3.75
C GLU A 107 43.00 50.20 4.61
N LYS A 108 43.02 50.38 5.94
CA LYS A 108 42.13 49.63 6.85
C LYS A 108 40.66 49.96 6.61
N GLN A 109 40.32 51.22 6.34
CA GLN A 109 38.95 51.63 6.03
C GLN A 109 38.47 51.00 4.71
N GLU A 110 39.31 50.97 3.69
CA GLU A 110 39.01 50.32 2.41
C GLU A 110 38.82 48.81 2.58
N LEU A 111 39.70 48.15 3.34
CA LEU A 111 39.57 46.73 3.65
C LEU A 111 38.27 46.41 4.41
N LEU A 112 37.87 47.26 5.36
CA LEU A 112 36.61 47.10 6.08
C LEU A 112 35.40 47.22 5.15
N HIS A 113 35.43 48.18 4.21
CA HIS A 113 34.36 48.34 3.22
C HIS A 113 34.26 47.13 2.31
N GLN A 114 35.40 46.64 1.79
CA GLN A 114 35.45 45.43 0.98
C GLN A 114 34.95 44.20 1.75
N ASN A 115 35.33 44.06 3.02
CA ASN A 115 34.85 42.98 3.87
C ASN A 115 33.32 43.06 4.10
N GLN A 116 32.76 44.25 4.28
CA GLN A 116 31.31 44.44 4.40
C GLN A 116 30.57 44.07 3.11
N GLU A 117 31.10 44.44 1.95
CA GLU A 117 30.54 44.05 0.65
C GLU A 117 30.57 42.55 0.44
N GLN A 118 31.67 41.88 0.78
CA GLN A 118 31.80 40.42 0.67
C GLN A 118 30.79 39.70 1.56
N LEU A 119 30.61 40.16 2.81
CA LEU A 119 29.60 39.61 3.70
C LEU A 119 28.18 39.80 3.16
N HIS A 120 27.88 40.97 2.59
CA HIS A 120 26.58 41.23 1.97
C HIS A 120 26.33 40.31 0.77
N GLN A 121 27.32 40.14 -0.11
CA GLN A 121 27.23 39.23 -1.26
C GLN A 121 27.08 37.77 -0.83
N ALA A 122 27.84 37.32 0.17
CA ALA A 122 27.75 35.97 0.71
C ALA A 122 26.37 35.69 1.33
N ALA A 123 25.80 36.64 2.07
CA ALA A 123 24.46 36.51 2.63
C ALA A 123 23.39 36.39 1.52
N MET A 124 23.47 37.24 0.50
CA MET A 124 22.56 37.16 -0.66
C MET A 124 22.72 35.86 -1.45
N GLU A 125 23.94 35.34 -1.57
CA GLU A 125 24.19 34.03 -2.20
C GLU A 125 23.63 32.88 -1.36
N GLU A 126 23.77 32.93 -0.04
CA GLU A 126 23.21 31.92 0.86
C GLU A 126 21.69 31.85 0.75
N GLU A 127 21.00 32.99 0.69
CA GLU A 127 19.56 33.04 0.48
C GLU A 127 19.14 32.46 -0.88
N ARG A 128 19.91 32.72 -1.94
CA ARG A 128 19.69 32.08 -3.25
C ARG A 128 19.88 30.57 -3.19
N ARG A 129 20.91 30.09 -2.47
CA ARG A 129 21.15 28.65 -2.27
C ARG A 129 20.03 27.99 -1.48
N LYS A 130 19.51 28.65 -0.44
CA LYS A 130 18.33 28.17 0.33
C LYS A 130 17.10 28.08 -0.55
N ALA A 131 16.80 29.14 -1.30
CA ALA A 131 15.66 29.18 -2.23
C ALA A 131 15.75 28.05 -3.27
N ALA A 132 16.92 27.83 -3.87
CA ALA A 132 17.14 26.75 -4.81
C ALA A 132 16.93 25.36 -4.19
N ARG A 133 17.40 25.13 -2.95
CA ARG A 133 17.21 23.87 -2.23
C ARG A 133 15.74 23.60 -1.92
N ILE A 134 15.01 24.62 -1.47
CA ILE A 134 13.58 24.52 -1.19
C ILE A 134 12.80 24.22 -2.47
N ALA A 135 13.12 24.91 -3.57
CA ALA A 135 12.50 24.69 -4.88
C ALA A 135 12.77 23.26 -5.41
N LEU A 136 13.98 22.74 -5.21
CA LEU A 136 14.31 21.36 -5.58
C LEU A 136 13.56 20.35 -4.72
N HIS A 137 13.53 20.56 -3.40
CA HIS A 137 12.79 19.69 -2.48
C HIS A 137 11.30 19.67 -2.83
N SER A 138 10.67 20.83 -3.04
CA SER A 138 9.26 20.92 -3.40
C SER A 138 8.97 20.28 -4.76
N PHE A 139 9.86 20.43 -5.75
CA PHE A 139 9.75 19.75 -7.03
C PHE A 139 9.84 18.23 -6.88
N ASN A 140 10.87 17.72 -6.18
CA ASN A 140 11.05 16.29 -5.96
C ASN A 140 9.88 15.68 -5.17
N GLN A 141 9.36 16.39 -4.17
CA GLN A 141 8.17 15.98 -3.43
C GLN A 141 6.94 15.92 -4.33
N ALA A 142 6.70 16.95 -5.15
CA ALA A 142 5.59 16.97 -6.09
C ALA A 142 5.70 15.84 -7.13
N GLN A 143 6.92 15.55 -7.62
CA GLN A 143 7.17 14.43 -8.52
C GLN A 143 6.90 13.07 -7.84
N SER A 144 7.38 12.89 -6.61
CA SER A 144 7.12 11.68 -5.83
C SER A 144 5.64 11.44 -5.61
N LEU A 145 4.87 12.48 -5.28
CA LEU A 145 3.41 12.38 -5.08
C LEU A 145 2.69 12.02 -6.38
N LYS A 146 3.07 12.61 -7.52
CA LYS A 146 2.51 12.25 -8.83
C LYS A 146 2.76 10.79 -9.19
N GLU A 147 3.98 10.32 -8.96
CA GLU A 147 4.34 8.92 -9.21
C GLU A 147 3.61 7.97 -8.25
N GLN A 148 3.41 8.34 -7.00
CA GLN A 148 2.58 7.58 -6.06
C GLN A 148 1.13 7.48 -6.54
N HIS A 149 0.51 8.60 -6.94
CA HIS A 149 -0.85 8.60 -7.48
C HIS A 149 -0.97 7.69 -8.70
N ARG A 150 -0.02 7.76 -9.63
CA ARG A 150 0.02 6.88 -10.80
C ARG A 150 0.12 5.41 -10.40
N ARG A 151 0.92 5.08 -9.38
CA ARG A 151 1.02 3.71 -8.85
C ARG A 151 -0.28 3.26 -8.20
N GLU A 152 -0.88 4.10 -7.37
CA GLU A 152 -2.17 3.82 -6.73
C GLU A 152 -3.26 3.56 -7.77
N GLU A 153 -3.34 4.35 -8.86
CA GLU A 153 -4.27 4.08 -9.96
C GLU A 153 -4.05 2.70 -10.59
N THR A 154 -2.79 2.31 -10.81
CA THR A 154 -2.47 0.99 -11.37
C THR A 154 -2.79 -0.14 -10.40
N GLU A 155 -2.51 0.04 -9.11
CA GLU A 155 -2.82 -0.93 -8.06
C GLU A 155 -4.34 -1.08 -7.88
N ASN A 156 -5.08 0.02 -7.88
CA ASN A 156 -6.54 0.04 -7.80
C ASN A 156 -7.17 -0.68 -9.00
N LEU A 157 -6.67 -0.41 -10.21
CA LEU A 157 -7.14 -1.11 -11.42
C LEU A 157 -6.84 -2.61 -11.35
N ALA A 158 -5.64 -2.99 -10.90
CA ALA A 158 -5.26 -4.39 -10.73
C ALA A 158 -6.12 -5.07 -9.66
N GLU A 159 -6.40 -4.40 -8.53
CA GLU A 159 -7.27 -4.91 -7.48
C GLU A 159 -8.69 -5.15 -7.98
N MET A 160 -9.28 -4.17 -8.68
CA MET A 160 -10.60 -4.33 -9.29
C MET A 160 -10.61 -5.47 -10.31
N TRP A 161 -9.59 -5.54 -11.17
CA TRP A 161 -9.46 -6.59 -12.16
C TRP A 161 -9.38 -7.98 -11.51
N HIS A 162 -8.48 -8.16 -10.54
CA HIS A 162 -8.32 -9.42 -9.81
C HIS A 162 -9.58 -9.79 -9.03
N THR A 163 -10.28 -8.81 -8.46
CA THR A 163 -11.56 -9.05 -7.78
C THR A 163 -12.60 -9.56 -8.77
N MET A 164 -12.80 -8.85 -9.88
CA MET A 164 -13.79 -9.21 -10.91
C MET A 164 -13.47 -10.53 -11.60
N THR A 165 -12.19 -10.84 -11.81
CA THR A 165 -11.73 -12.09 -12.43
C THR A 165 -11.51 -13.21 -11.41
N SER A 166 -11.71 -12.96 -10.12
CA SER A 166 -11.58 -13.99 -9.09
C SER A 166 -12.63 -15.07 -9.25
N ASP A 167 -12.29 -16.30 -8.84
CA ASP A 167 -13.18 -17.46 -8.83
C ASP A 167 -14.48 -17.21 -8.05
N MET A 168 -14.44 -16.33 -7.05
CA MET A 168 -15.60 -15.98 -6.24
C MET A 168 -16.66 -15.23 -7.06
N LEU A 169 -16.25 -14.34 -7.97
CA LEU A 169 -17.17 -13.52 -8.78
C LEU A 169 -17.46 -14.11 -10.17
N THR A 170 -16.51 -14.84 -10.75
CA THR A 170 -16.71 -15.49 -12.07
C THR A 170 -17.34 -16.87 -11.98
N GLU A 171 -17.38 -17.46 -10.78
CA GLU A 171 -17.96 -18.78 -10.54
C GLU A 171 -17.43 -19.88 -11.48
N CYS A 172 -16.16 -19.81 -11.86
CA CYS A 172 -15.53 -20.77 -12.76
C CYS A 172 -15.80 -22.22 -12.32
N ALA A 173 -16.51 -22.99 -13.14
CA ALA A 173 -16.90 -24.37 -12.85
C ALA A 173 -15.70 -25.32 -12.71
N ASP A 174 -14.55 -24.92 -13.27
CA ASP A 174 -13.29 -25.68 -13.30
C ASP A 174 -12.51 -25.61 -11.97
N ALA A 175 -12.79 -24.61 -11.13
CA ALA A 175 -12.03 -24.36 -9.90
C ALA A 175 -12.20 -25.46 -8.82
N GLY A 176 -13.14 -26.38 -9.02
CA GLY A 176 -13.38 -27.54 -8.15
C GLY A 176 -12.67 -28.81 -8.62
N GLU A 177 -12.16 -28.85 -9.84
CA GLU A 177 -11.58 -30.04 -10.45
C GLU A 177 -10.10 -30.17 -10.02
N ARG A 178 -9.74 -31.36 -9.52
CA ARG A 178 -8.35 -31.70 -9.22
C ARG A 178 -7.91 -32.90 -10.04
N ASP A 179 -6.77 -32.74 -10.69
CA ASP A 179 -6.04 -33.86 -11.25
C ASP A 179 -5.38 -34.65 -10.12
N VAL A 180 -5.84 -35.89 -9.95
CA VAL A 180 -5.34 -36.78 -8.89
C VAL A 180 -4.09 -37.55 -9.34
N GLY A 181 -3.66 -37.37 -10.59
CA GLY A 181 -2.54 -38.11 -11.17
C GLY A 181 -2.82 -39.62 -11.26
N GLY A 182 -1.94 -40.34 -11.96
CA GLY A 182 -2.03 -41.81 -12.07
C GLY A 182 -3.21 -42.32 -12.90
N GLY A 183 -3.67 -41.55 -13.90
CA GLY A 183 -4.75 -41.96 -14.83
C GLY A 183 -6.15 -42.02 -14.21
N LYS A 184 -6.31 -41.55 -12.97
CA LYS A 184 -7.63 -41.44 -12.35
C LYS A 184 -8.42 -40.29 -12.97
N PRO A 185 -9.73 -40.46 -13.19
CA PRO A 185 -10.57 -39.37 -13.64
C PRO A 185 -10.51 -38.22 -12.63
N PRO A 186 -10.63 -36.97 -13.09
CA PRO A 186 -10.55 -35.80 -12.24
C PRO A 186 -11.56 -35.87 -11.09
N GLN A 187 -11.10 -35.54 -9.88
CA GLN A 187 -11.97 -35.52 -8.70
C GLN A 187 -12.45 -34.11 -8.45
N ILE A 188 -13.75 -33.97 -8.22
CA ILE A 188 -14.36 -32.68 -7.91
C ILE A 188 -14.51 -32.55 -6.40
N LEU A 189 -14.11 -31.40 -5.87
CA LEU A 189 -14.24 -31.12 -4.45
C LEU A 189 -15.71 -30.99 -4.04
N PRO A 190 -16.16 -31.63 -2.95
CA PRO A 190 -17.54 -31.54 -2.47
C PRO A 190 -18.00 -30.09 -2.25
N ASP A 191 -17.16 -29.29 -1.58
CA ASP A 191 -17.50 -27.90 -1.22
C ASP A 191 -17.52 -26.93 -2.42
N ARG A 192 -16.93 -27.35 -3.56
CA ARG A 192 -16.84 -26.53 -4.79
C ARG A 192 -17.74 -27.06 -5.90
N TRP A 193 -18.62 -28.02 -5.59
CA TRP A 193 -19.55 -28.57 -6.57
C TRP A 193 -20.61 -27.52 -6.95
N LYS A 194 -20.54 -27.04 -8.19
CA LYS A 194 -21.48 -26.05 -8.76
C LYS A 194 -22.54 -26.66 -9.68
N GLY A 195 -22.59 -27.99 -9.81
CA GLY A 195 -23.54 -28.69 -10.67
C GLY A 195 -22.86 -29.51 -11.78
N ILE A 196 -23.68 -30.21 -12.56
CA ILE A 196 -23.23 -31.04 -13.67
C ILE A 196 -22.83 -30.15 -14.85
N ARG A 197 -21.66 -30.39 -15.47
CA ARG A 197 -21.21 -29.62 -16.63
C ARG A 197 -22.20 -29.77 -17.80
N PRO A 198 -22.41 -28.71 -18.61
CA PRO A 198 -23.30 -28.78 -19.77
C PRO A 198 -22.84 -29.81 -20.81
N GLU A 199 -21.53 -30.09 -20.90
CA GLU A 199 -21.00 -31.15 -21.79
C GLU A 199 -21.42 -32.54 -21.35
N GLN A 200 -21.39 -32.81 -20.04
CA GLN A 200 -21.84 -34.07 -19.45
C GLN A 200 -23.35 -34.22 -19.55
N LEU A 201 -24.11 -33.14 -19.36
CA LEU A 201 -25.56 -33.15 -19.59
C LEU A 201 -25.92 -33.58 -21.02
N ARG A 202 -25.16 -33.09 -22.02
CA ARG A 202 -25.36 -33.49 -23.42
C ARG A 202 -25.03 -34.96 -23.68
N SER A 203 -24.04 -35.56 -23.00
CA SER A 203 -23.81 -37.01 -23.12
C SER A 203 -24.97 -37.79 -22.54
N PHE A 204 -25.47 -37.42 -21.36
CA PHE A 204 -26.61 -38.11 -20.75
C PHE A 204 -27.89 -38.00 -21.59
N GLN A 205 -28.11 -36.86 -22.26
CA GLN A 205 -29.22 -36.69 -23.20
C GLN A 205 -29.09 -37.68 -24.37
N ARG A 206 -27.92 -37.75 -25.00
CA ARG A 206 -27.64 -38.72 -26.08
C ARG A 206 -27.82 -40.16 -25.61
N ASP A 207 -27.32 -40.49 -24.43
CA ASP A 207 -27.44 -41.84 -23.88
C ASP A 207 -28.91 -42.20 -23.63
N ARG A 208 -29.72 -41.26 -23.12
CA ARG A 208 -31.17 -41.46 -22.98
C ARG A 208 -31.85 -41.68 -24.33
N GLU A 209 -31.50 -40.89 -25.34
CA GLU A 209 -32.06 -41.06 -26.70
C GLU A 209 -31.71 -42.43 -27.27
N GLN A 210 -30.46 -42.87 -27.13
CA GLN A 210 -30.03 -44.20 -27.55
C GLN A 210 -30.77 -45.31 -26.81
N GLN A 211 -30.95 -45.20 -25.49
CA GLN A 211 -31.72 -46.17 -24.72
C GLN A 211 -33.18 -46.24 -25.17
N CYS A 212 -33.81 -45.09 -25.45
CA CYS A 212 -35.17 -45.05 -25.99
C CYS A 212 -35.26 -45.73 -27.36
N GLN A 213 -34.26 -45.53 -28.24
CA GLN A 213 -34.19 -46.18 -29.54
C GLN A 213 -33.98 -47.69 -29.41
N GLN A 214 -33.03 -48.13 -28.57
CA GLN A 214 -32.76 -49.54 -28.31
C GLN A 214 -33.99 -50.26 -27.76
N LYS A 215 -34.70 -49.64 -26.80
CA LYS A 215 -35.95 -50.20 -26.27
C LYS A 215 -37.00 -50.34 -27.36
N GLN A 216 -37.23 -49.31 -28.18
CA GLN A 216 -38.19 -49.38 -29.29
C GLN A 216 -37.91 -50.53 -30.26
N VAL A 217 -36.65 -50.87 -30.50
CA VAL A 217 -36.26 -52.00 -31.36
C VAL A 217 -36.38 -53.35 -30.64
N GLN A 218 -36.09 -53.41 -29.34
CA GLN A 218 -36.16 -54.66 -28.57
C GLN A 218 -37.59 -55.13 -28.28
N GLU A 219 -38.51 -54.21 -27.98
CA GLU A 219 -39.91 -54.52 -27.68
C GLU A 219 -40.56 -55.49 -28.71
N PRO A 220 -40.55 -55.24 -30.03
CA PRO A 220 -41.14 -56.16 -31.00
C PRO A 220 -40.39 -57.50 -31.09
N ILE A 221 -39.06 -57.51 -30.94
CA ILE A 221 -38.25 -58.73 -30.96
C ILE A 221 -38.65 -59.66 -29.81
N LEU A 222 -38.79 -59.08 -28.61
CA LEU A 222 -39.20 -59.83 -27.42
C LEU A 222 -40.64 -60.34 -27.55
N GLN A 223 -41.56 -59.53 -28.10
CA GLN A 223 -42.94 -59.96 -28.38
C GLN A 223 -43.01 -61.14 -29.35
N ILE A 224 -42.18 -61.13 -30.41
CA ILE A 224 -42.09 -62.25 -31.36
C ILE A 224 -41.55 -63.51 -30.67
N GLN A 225 -40.48 -63.39 -29.87
CA GLN A 225 -39.92 -64.52 -29.13
C GLN A 225 -40.94 -65.11 -28.15
N GLU A 226 -41.69 -64.27 -27.45
CA GLU A 226 -42.76 -64.70 -26.55
C GLU A 226 -43.88 -65.43 -27.30
N TYR A 227 -44.27 -64.93 -28.47
CA TYR A 227 -45.24 -65.60 -29.34
C TYR A 227 -44.75 -66.98 -29.78
N LEU A 228 -43.50 -67.09 -30.27
CA LEU A 228 -42.90 -68.35 -30.69
C LEU A 228 -42.91 -69.38 -29.57
N ASN A 229 -42.44 -68.99 -28.38
CA ASN A 229 -42.36 -69.88 -27.21
C ASN A 229 -43.74 -70.33 -26.72
N LYS A 230 -44.73 -69.44 -26.68
CA LYS A 230 -46.05 -69.77 -26.13
C LYS A 230 -46.99 -70.45 -27.13
N LYS A 231 -46.96 -70.05 -28.40
CA LYS A 231 -47.96 -70.46 -29.40
C LYS A 231 -47.44 -71.52 -30.36
N LEU A 232 -46.18 -71.42 -30.80
CA LEU A 232 -45.62 -72.30 -31.83
C LEU A 232 -44.90 -73.51 -31.22
N TYR A 233 -44.01 -73.28 -30.25
CA TYR A 233 -43.18 -74.34 -29.66
C TYR A 233 -43.87 -75.12 -28.54
N THR A 234 -45.09 -74.73 -28.15
CA THR A 234 -45.92 -75.53 -27.25
C THR A 234 -46.64 -76.61 -28.06
N ASN A 235 -46.17 -77.85 -28.02
CA ASN A 235 -46.89 -78.97 -28.62
C ASN A 235 -48.14 -79.29 -27.78
N LYS A 236 -49.32 -79.15 -28.39
CA LYS A 236 -50.58 -79.61 -27.81
C LYS A 236 -51.03 -80.84 -28.61
N PRO A 237 -51.13 -82.02 -27.99
CA PRO A 237 -51.55 -83.23 -28.69
C PRO A 237 -52.94 -83.04 -29.29
N THR A 238 -53.07 -83.33 -30.58
CA THR A 238 -54.33 -83.28 -31.32
C THR A 238 -55.28 -84.36 -30.81
N LYS A 239 -56.60 -84.13 -30.89
CA LYS A 239 -57.60 -85.13 -30.49
C LYS A 239 -57.35 -86.52 -31.14
N ASP A 240 -56.94 -86.52 -32.41
CA ASP A 240 -56.58 -87.72 -33.17
C ASP A 240 -55.46 -88.55 -32.53
N TYR A 241 -54.50 -87.90 -31.86
CA TYR A 241 -53.44 -88.59 -31.13
C TYR A 241 -54.03 -89.43 -29.99
N PHE A 242 -55.00 -88.89 -29.24
CA PHE A 242 -55.65 -89.64 -28.15
C PHE A 242 -56.56 -90.75 -28.65
N TYR A 243 -57.18 -90.58 -29.83
CA TYR A 243 -58.02 -91.60 -30.46
C TYR A 243 -57.25 -92.81 -31.01
N GLN A 244 -55.91 -92.76 -31.07
CA GLN A 244 -55.09 -93.91 -31.49
C GLN A 244 -55.00 -95.00 -30.41
N PHE A 245 -55.18 -94.63 -29.14
CA PHE A 245 -55.06 -95.55 -28.01
C PHE A 245 -56.42 -96.18 -27.67
N ASN A 246 -56.43 -97.44 -27.20
CA ASN A 246 -57.64 -98.23 -26.87
C ASN A 246 -58.58 -98.53 -28.06
N THR A 247 -58.03 -98.60 -29.28
CA THR A 247 -58.80 -98.90 -30.50
C THR A 247 -58.97 -100.40 -30.76
N SER A 248 -58.21 -101.25 -30.07
CA SER A 248 -58.24 -102.73 -30.13
C SER A 248 -58.55 -103.30 -28.75
N SER A 249 -59.26 -104.44 -28.69
CA SER A 249 -59.61 -105.13 -27.43
C SER A 249 -58.52 -106.04 -26.85
N ARG A 250 -57.43 -106.23 -27.59
CA ARG A 250 -56.28 -107.07 -27.20
C ARG A 250 -55.30 -106.30 -26.33
#